data_AF-A0A963I406-F1
#
_entry.id   AF-A0A963I406-F1
#
_cell.length_a   1.000
_cell.length_b   1.000
_cell.length_c   1.000
_cell.angle_alpha   90.00
_cell.angle_beta   90.00
_cell.angle_gamma   90.00
#
_symmetry.space_group_name_H-M   'P 1'
#
loop_
_entity.id
_entity.type
_entity.pdbx_description
1 polymer ?
#
loop_
_entity_poly.entity_id
_entity_poly.type
_entity_poly.pdbx_seq_one_letter_code
_entity_poly.pdbx_strand_id
1 'polypeptide(L)'
;MMGLPIERLVLATNENDVLDEFFRTGTYRPRGTAETHATSSPSMDISKASNFERFVFDLVGRDGQVVSELWSGVERGGAFDLMGSQYWACIEDYGFVSGSSSHQDRLATIRQCFERHGVVIDTHTADGLKVALEHPVPGVPMLVLETALPAKFEDTIREALGRLPDRPSDLAHIETLPQRVEVMDADVGAVRAYIEAHCG
;
A
#
# COMPACT_ATOMS: atom_id res chain seq x y z
N MET A 1 9.08 -14.46 -15.23
CA MET A 1 9.09 -13.01 -15.49
C MET A 1 8.96 -12.76 -16.99
N MET A 2 8.28 -11.69 -17.42
CA MET A 2 7.99 -11.39 -18.84
C MET A 2 9.19 -10.79 -19.61
N GLY A 3 10.32 -10.53 -18.94
CA GLY A 3 11.56 -10.06 -19.57
C GLY A 3 11.75 -8.54 -19.61
N LEU A 4 10.87 -7.76 -18.94
CA LEU A 4 11.12 -6.32 -18.75
C LEU A 4 12.36 -6.15 -17.84
N PRO A 5 13.39 -5.39 -18.26
CA PRO A 5 14.62 -5.23 -17.49
C PRO A 5 14.41 -4.25 -16.33
N ILE A 6 13.83 -4.75 -15.24
CA ILE A 6 13.66 -4.01 -13.99
C ILE A 6 14.85 -4.33 -13.08
N GLU A 7 15.56 -3.30 -12.62
CA GLU A 7 16.71 -3.46 -11.71
C GLU A 7 16.26 -3.82 -10.28
N ARG A 8 15.33 -3.03 -9.72
CA ARG A 8 14.74 -3.26 -8.40
C ARG A 8 13.26 -2.95 -8.39
N LEU A 9 12.53 -3.70 -7.57
CA LEU A 9 11.16 -3.40 -7.16
C LEU A 9 11.22 -2.87 -5.72
N VAL A 10 11.05 -1.56 -5.56
CA VAL A 10 11.07 -0.91 -4.25
C VAL A 10 9.66 -0.93 -3.65
N LEU A 11 9.48 -1.66 -2.56
CA LEU A 11 8.22 -1.75 -1.83
C LEU A 11 8.21 -0.72 -0.69
N ALA A 12 7.38 0.30 -0.83
CA ALA A 12 7.14 1.28 0.23
C ALA A 12 5.89 0.90 1.02
N THR A 13 6.01 0.83 2.34
CA THR A 13 4.87 0.79 3.26
C THR A 13 4.78 2.08 4.05
N ASN A 14 3.60 2.35 4.62
CA ASN A 14 3.49 3.31 5.71
C ASN A 14 3.85 2.61 7.05
N GLU A 15 3.34 3.11 8.16
CA GLU A 15 3.53 2.54 9.49
C GLU A 15 2.96 1.11 9.62
N ASN A 16 2.07 0.69 8.72
CA ASN A 16 1.58 -0.67 8.61
C ASN A 16 2.55 -1.50 7.75
N ASP A 17 3.65 -1.92 8.38
CA ASP A 17 4.89 -2.38 7.74
C ASP A 17 4.99 -3.91 7.53
N VAL A 18 3.87 -4.64 7.54
CA VAL A 18 3.88 -6.12 7.49
C VAL A 18 4.68 -6.69 6.31
N LEU A 19 4.71 -5.99 5.18
CA LEU A 19 5.48 -6.41 4.01
C LEU A 19 6.95 -6.02 4.11
N ASP A 20 7.29 -4.88 4.70
CA ASP A 20 8.68 -4.53 4.99
C ASP A 20 9.30 -5.51 6.00
N GLU A 21 8.56 -5.87 7.04
CA GLU A 21 8.97 -6.93 7.98
C GLU A 21 9.24 -8.25 7.24
N PHE A 22 8.36 -8.67 6.34
CA PHE A 22 8.55 -9.89 5.56
C PHE A 22 9.82 -9.83 4.72
N PHE A 23 10.03 -8.78 3.92
CA PHE A 23 11.21 -8.70 3.05
C PHE A 23 12.52 -8.59 3.83
N ARG A 24 12.48 -8.04 5.06
CA ARG A 24 13.65 -7.95 5.93
C ARG A 24 13.91 -9.24 6.72
N THR A 25 12.87 -9.99 7.09
CA THR A 25 12.98 -11.06 8.09
C THR A 25 12.48 -12.43 7.66
N GLY A 26 11.86 -12.56 6.50
CA GLY A 26 11.16 -13.78 6.06
C GLY A 26 9.86 -14.08 6.82
N THR A 27 9.54 -13.30 7.86
CA THR A 27 8.34 -13.51 8.68
C THR A 27 7.17 -12.71 8.12
N TYR A 28 6.07 -13.41 7.81
CA TYR A 28 4.79 -12.79 7.51
C TYR A 28 3.81 -13.01 8.66
N ARG A 29 3.43 -11.90 9.30
CA ARG A 29 2.46 -11.87 10.40
C ARG A 29 1.44 -10.76 10.16
N PRO A 30 0.25 -11.07 9.60
CA PRO A 30 -0.82 -10.08 9.49
C PRO A 30 -1.13 -9.42 10.83
N ARG A 31 -1.36 -8.11 10.79
CA ARG A 31 -1.69 -7.33 11.98
C ARG A 31 -3.18 -7.44 12.27
N GLY A 32 -3.55 -7.59 13.55
CA GLY A 32 -4.96 -7.43 13.92
C GLY A 32 -5.42 -5.98 13.76
N THR A 33 -6.73 -5.73 13.85
CA THR A 33 -7.28 -4.36 13.85
C THR A 33 -6.66 -3.48 14.94
N ALA A 34 -6.34 -4.05 16.10
CA ALA A 34 -5.70 -3.34 17.21
C ALA A 34 -4.24 -2.93 16.94
N GLU A 35 -3.59 -3.56 15.96
CA GLU A 35 -2.20 -3.31 15.54
C GLU A 35 -2.13 -2.58 14.18
N THR A 36 -3.28 -2.30 13.56
CA THR A 36 -3.34 -1.55 12.29
C THR A 36 -3.56 -0.08 12.63
N HIS A 37 -2.59 0.75 12.29
CA HIS A 37 -2.62 2.18 12.56
C HIS A 37 -3.37 2.90 11.46
N ALA A 38 -4.26 3.82 11.84
CA ALA A 38 -4.79 4.81 10.89
C ALA A 38 -3.69 5.83 10.57
N THR A 39 -3.34 5.96 9.30
CA THR A 39 -2.27 6.83 8.83
C THR A 39 -2.81 7.93 7.91
N SER A 40 -1.92 8.82 7.46
CA SER A 40 -2.26 9.81 6.43
C SER A 40 -2.21 9.27 5.00
N SER A 41 -1.82 8.01 4.79
CA SER A 41 -1.93 7.28 3.52
C SER A 41 -2.88 6.07 3.68
N PRO A 42 -4.18 6.32 3.97
CA PRO A 42 -5.09 5.31 4.48
C PRO A 42 -5.38 4.15 3.52
N SER A 43 -5.12 4.32 2.22
CA SER A 43 -5.31 3.22 1.25
C SER A 43 -4.24 2.13 1.40
N MET A 44 -3.17 2.42 2.14
CA MET A 44 -2.08 1.49 2.48
C MET A 44 -2.18 0.98 3.92
N ASP A 45 -3.23 1.34 4.68
CA ASP A 45 -3.47 0.85 6.04
C ASP A 45 -4.01 -0.59 6.04
N ILE A 46 -3.19 -1.50 5.52
CA ILE A 46 -3.54 -2.90 5.30
C ILE A 46 -3.02 -3.78 6.45
N SER A 47 -3.91 -4.62 6.96
CA SER A 47 -3.59 -5.66 7.94
C SER A 47 -3.09 -6.95 7.28
N LYS A 48 -3.71 -7.31 6.14
CA LYS A 48 -3.41 -8.49 5.31
C LYS A 48 -3.31 -8.05 3.86
N ALA A 49 -2.14 -8.21 3.26
CA ALA A 49 -1.93 -7.90 1.85
C ALA A 49 -2.56 -9.01 0.98
N SER A 50 -3.76 -8.77 0.44
CA SER A 50 -4.55 -9.79 -0.28
C SER A 50 -3.82 -10.41 -1.48
N ASN A 51 -3.00 -9.63 -2.20
CA ASN A 51 -2.25 -10.12 -3.36
C ASN A 51 -0.91 -10.79 -2.98
N PHE A 52 -0.47 -10.68 -1.73
CA PHE A 52 0.82 -11.21 -1.30
C PHE A 52 0.90 -12.74 -1.42
N GLU A 53 -0.24 -13.43 -1.29
CA GLU A 53 -0.37 -14.87 -1.57
C GLU A 53 0.15 -15.27 -2.94
N ARG A 54 -0.08 -14.44 -3.96
CA ARG A 54 0.39 -14.71 -5.32
C ARG A 54 1.90 -14.63 -5.43
N PHE A 55 2.51 -13.69 -4.71
CA PHE A 55 3.97 -13.59 -4.66
C PHE A 55 4.57 -14.79 -3.92
N VAL A 56 3.99 -15.16 -2.77
CA VAL A 56 4.45 -16.34 -2.03
C VAL A 56 4.32 -17.61 -2.86
N PHE A 57 3.25 -17.75 -3.66
CA PHE A 57 3.12 -18.86 -4.61
C PHE A 57 4.30 -18.95 -5.57
N ASP A 58 4.73 -17.84 -6.20
CA ASP A 58 5.93 -17.85 -7.03
C ASP A 58 7.20 -18.17 -6.21
N LEU A 59 7.34 -17.59 -5.01
CA LEU A 59 8.49 -17.80 -4.12
C LEU A 59 8.67 -19.26 -3.70
N VAL A 60 7.58 -19.97 -3.39
CA VAL A 60 7.62 -21.39 -3.00
C VAL A 60 7.63 -22.35 -4.19
N GLY A 61 8.07 -21.87 -5.35
CA GLY A 61 8.20 -22.70 -6.55
C GLY A 61 6.86 -23.12 -7.17
N ARG A 62 5.80 -22.32 -6.95
CA ARG A 62 4.43 -22.58 -7.43
C ARG A 62 3.81 -23.85 -6.86
N ASP A 63 4.23 -24.22 -5.65
CA ASP A 63 3.63 -25.32 -4.90
C ASP A 63 2.38 -24.84 -4.15
N GLY A 64 1.21 -25.21 -4.68
CA GLY A 64 -0.08 -24.85 -4.07
C GLY A 64 -0.33 -25.52 -2.72
N GLN A 65 0.29 -26.68 -2.45
CA GLN A 65 0.17 -27.33 -1.14
C GLN A 65 0.91 -26.53 -0.07
N VAL A 66 2.14 -26.09 -0.38
CA VAL A 66 2.93 -25.24 0.52
C VAL A 66 2.19 -23.94 0.82
N VAL A 67 1.66 -23.25 -0.20
CA VAL A 67 0.86 -22.03 0.02
C VAL A 67 -0.34 -22.29 0.92
N SER A 68 -1.08 -23.37 0.66
CA SER A 68 -2.25 -23.75 1.47
C SER A 68 -1.89 -24.01 2.93
N GLU A 69 -0.75 -24.66 3.21
CA GLU A 69 -0.27 -24.91 4.57
C GLU A 69 0.10 -23.61 5.29
N LEU A 70 0.84 -22.72 4.62
CA LEU A 70 1.23 -21.40 5.16
C LEU A 70 -0.01 -20.55 5.48
N TRP A 71 -0.97 -20.45 4.54
CA TRP A 71 -2.17 -19.64 4.72
C TRP A 71 -3.12 -20.22 5.77
N SER A 72 -3.23 -21.55 5.87
CA SER A 72 -4.00 -22.19 6.94
C SER A 72 -3.47 -21.81 8.33
N GLY A 73 -2.15 -21.63 8.48
CA GLY A 73 -1.53 -21.14 9.71
C GLY A 73 -1.93 -19.69 10.01
N VAL A 74 -1.87 -18.82 9.01
CA VAL A 74 -2.27 -17.41 9.11
C VAL A 74 -3.75 -17.25 9.44
N GLU A 75 -4.63 -18.05 8.84
CA GLU A 75 -6.08 -18.02 9.09
C GLU A 75 -6.45 -18.42 10.52
N ARG A 76 -5.61 -19.23 11.18
CA ARG A 76 -5.75 -19.55 12.61
C ARG A 76 -5.18 -18.45 13.53
N GLY A 77 -4.80 -17.29 12.99
CA GLY A 77 -4.19 -16.18 13.71
C GLY A 77 -2.69 -16.31 13.91
N GLY A 78 -2.03 -17.22 13.18
CA GLY A 78 -0.59 -17.42 13.24
C GLY A 78 0.20 -16.52 12.28
N ALA A 79 1.49 -16.82 12.22
CA ALA A 79 2.45 -16.27 11.27
C ALA A 79 3.19 -17.42 10.58
N PHE A 80 3.93 -17.12 9.52
CA PHE A 80 4.93 -18.04 8.97
C PHE A 80 6.26 -17.34 8.79
N ASP A 81 7.33 -18.12 8.78
CA ASP A 81 8.70 -17.65 8.54
C ASP A 81 9.33 -18.50 7.44
N LEU A 82 9.86 -17.84 6.41
CA LEU A 82 10.55 -18.49 5.30
C LEU A 82 12.06 -18.33 5.37
N MET A 83 12.65 -17.49 6.23
CA MET A 83 14.08 -17.13 6.22
C MET A 83 15.02 -18.34 6.23
N GLY A 84 14.70 -19.37 7.03
CA GLY A 84 15.48 -20.60 7.13
C GLY A 84 15.10 -21.70 6.11
N SER A 85 14.11 -21.44 5.27
CA SER A 85 13.60 -22.42 4.30
C SER A 85 14.43 -22.42 3.02
N GLN A 86 14.35 -23.52 2.26
CA GLN A 86 14.95 -23.60 0.92
C GLN A 86 14.39 -22.56 -0.06
N TYR A 87 13.18 -22.04 0.20
CA TYR A 87 12.51 -21.08 -0.68
C TYR A 87 13.08 -19.66 -0.53
N TRP A 88 13.68 -19.33 0.61
CA TRP A 88 14.26 -18.00 0.83
C TRP A 88 15.55 -17.78 0.04
N ALA A 89 16.22 -18.86 -0.36
CA ALA A 89 17.48 -18.78 -1.11
C ALA A 89 17.36 -18.01 -2.43
N CYS A 90 16.17 -17.91 -3.02
CA CYS A 90 15.92 -17.18 -4.27
C CYS A 90 15.17 -15.85 -4.08
N ILE A 91 15.00 -15.35 -2.84
CA ILE A 91 14.26 -14.10 -2.61
C ILE A 91 14.90 -12.90 -3.32
N GLU A 92 16.23 -12.85 -3.37
CA GLU A 92 17.00 -11.78 -4.02
C GLU A 92 16.79 -11.76 -5.55
N ASP A 93 16.49 -12.90 -6.17
CA ASP A 93 16.25 -13.02 -7.61
C ASP A 93 14.99 -12.27 -8.06
N TYR A 94 14.06 -12.00 -7.13
CA TYR A 94 12.87 -11.20 -7.39
C TYR A 94 13.15 -9.68 -7.37
N GLY A 95 14.34 -9.26 -6.96
CA GLY A 95 14.78 -7.86 -7.00
C GLY A 95 14.03 -6.92 -6.05
N PHE A 96 13.35 -7.45 -5.04
CA PHE A 96 12.65 -6.62 -4.05
C PHE A 96 13.61 -6.01 -3.03
N VAL A 97 13.43 -4.73 -2.76
CA VAL A 97 13.89 -4.05 -1.55
C VAL A 97 12.70 -3.33 -0.93
N SER A 98 12.72 -3.09 0.37
CA SER A 98 11.59 -2.48 1.06
C SER A 98 12.02 -1.42 2.05
N GLY A 99 11.07 -0.57 2.41
CA GLY A 99 11.19 0.35 3.53
C GLY A 99 9.83 0.89 3.94
N SER A 100 9.81 1.56 5.09
CA SER A 100 8.62 2.17 5.68
C SER A 100 8.75 3.69 5.77
N SER A 101 7.60 4.36 5.87
CA SER A 101 7.47 5.81 5.95
C SER A 101 6.50 6.17 7.07
N SER A 102 6.91 7.07 7.95
CA SER A 102 6.05 7.64 8.98
C SER A 102 5.28 8.85 8.46
N HIS A 103 4.28 9.31 9.22
CA HIS A 103 3.56 10.54 8.93
C HIS A 103 4.49 11.75 8.79
N GLN A 104 5.51 11.87 9.65
CA GLN A 104 6.48 12.96 9.55
C GLN A 104 7.35 12.85 8.29
N ASP A 105 7.71 11.63 7.91
CA ASP A 105 8.45 11.38 6.66
C ASP A 105 7.64 11.82 5.45
N ARG A 106 6.33 11.51 5.41
CA ARG A 106 5.43 11.96 4.34
C ARG A 106 5.35 13.48 4.27
N LEU A 107 5.13 14.16 5.40
CA LEU A 107 5.08 15.63 5.43
C LEU A 107 6.39 16.26 4.94
N ALA A 108 7.53 15.74 5.39
CA ALA A 108 8.85 16.20 4.96
C ALA A 108 9.07 15.97 3.46
N THR A 109 8.67 14.80 2.95
CA THR A 109 8.81 14.43 1.54
C THR A 109 7.93 15.29 0.63
N ILE A 110 6.70 15.58 1.03
CA ILE A 110 5.81 16.51 0.31
C ILE A 110 6.43 17.91 0.23
N ARG A 111 6.93 18.43 1.36
CA ARG A 111 7.62 19.74 1.41
C ARG A 111 8.83 19.76 0.49
N GLN A 112 9.70 18.76 0.60
CA GLN A 112 10.93 18.66 -0.19
C GLN A 112 10.64 18.57 -1.69
N CYS A 113 9.64 17.76 -2.09
CA CYS A 113 9.24 17.65 -3.49
C CYS A 113 8.76 19.00 -4.04
N PHE A 114 7.92 19.69 -3.27
CA PHE A 114 7.41 20.99 -3.66
C PHE A 114 8.51 22.06 -3.73
N GLU A 115 9.39 22.14 -2.74
CA GLU A 115 10.50 23.11 -2.71
C GLU A 115 11.47 22.90 -3.88
N ARG A 116 11.77 21.64 -4.22
CA ARG A 116 12.77 21.31 -5.22
C ARG A 116 12.23 21.32 -6.65
N HIS A 117 10.99 20.90 -6.84
CA HIS A 117 10.41 20.64 -8.16
C HIS A 117 9.18 21.49 -8.47
N GLY A 118 8.61 22.19 -7.48
CA GLY A 118 7.34 22.92 -7.64
C GLY A 118 6.12 22.00 -7.80
N VAL A 119 6.28 20.70 -7.55
CA VAL A 119 5.22 19.68 -7.70
C VAL A 119 4.68 19.31 -6.33
N VAL A 120 3.35 19.29 -6.19
CA VAL A 120 2.67 18.79 -5.00
C VAL A 120 2.27 17.35 -5.27
N ILE A 121 2.67 16.45 -4.38
CA ILE A 121 2.33 15.02 -4.43
C ILE A 121 1.42 14.64 -3.27
N ASP A 122 0.62 13.59 -3.45
CA ASP A 122 -0.24 13.06 -2.40
C ASP A 122 0.56 12.25 -1.35
N THR A 123 -0.11 11.81 -0.29
CA THR A 123 0.52 11.09 0.81
C THR A 123 1.04 9.70 0.42
N HIS A 124 0.38 9.00 -0.50
CA HIS A 124 0.80 7.67 -0.96
C HIS A 124 2.01 7.77 -1.88
N THR A 125 2.01 8.77 -2.78
CA THR A 125 3.17 9.08 -3.62
C THR A 125 4.37 9.53 -2.77
N ALA A 126 4.12 10.24 -1.67
CA ALA A 126 5.16 10.63 -0.72
C ALA A 126 5.78 9.42 0.01
N ASP A 127 4.99 8.41 0.41
CA ASP A 127 5.55 7.14 0.94
C ASP A 127 6.48 6.49 -0.09
N GLY A 128 6.02 6.38 -1.34
CA GLY A 128 6.81 5.82 -2.44
C GLY A 128 8.09 6.60 -2.70
N LEU A 129 8.02 7.93 -2.79
CA LEU A 129 9.18 8.78 -3.05
C LEU A 129 10.20 8.72 -1.91
N LYS A 130 9.74 8.74 -0.65
CA LYS A 130 10.62 8.65 0.51
C LYS A 130 11.47 7.39 0.46
N VAL A 131 10.83 6.23 0.33
CA VAL A 131 11.53 4.94 0.34
C VAL A 131 12.38 4.78 -0.92
N ALA A 132 11.91 5.24 -2.07
CA ALA A 132 12.69 5.22 -3.32
C ALA A 132 14.02 5.99 -3.20
N LEU A 133 14.03 7.12 -2.48
CA LEU A 133 15.25 7.92 -2.27
C LEU A 133 16.30 7.23 -1.38
N GLU A 134 15.90 6.21 -0.60
CA GLU A 134 16.80 5.41 0.24
C GLU A 134 17.49 4.27 -0.53
N HIS A 135 17.02 3.97 -1.75
CA HIS A 135 17.53 2.88 -2.58
C HIS A 135 18.01 3.34 -3.98
N PRO A 136 18.89 4.35 -4.09
CA PRO A 136 19.41 4.77 -5.38
C PRO A 136 20.32 3.69 -5.99
N VAL A 137 20.18 3.47 -7.30
CA VAL A 137 21.13 2.66 -8.08
C VAL A 137 21.78 3.57 -9.13
N PRO A 138 23.10 3.83 -9.03
CA PRO A 138 23.79 4.72 -9.96
C PRO A 138 23.59 4.32 -11.43
N GLY A 139 23.19 5.27 -12.26
CA GLY A 139 22.95 5.05 -13.69
C GLY A 139 21.60 4.39 -14.03
N VAL A 140 20.78 4.06 -13.04
CA VAL A 140 19.46 3.46 -13.25
C VAL A 140 18.36 4.47 -12.88
N PRO A 141 17.41 4.78 -13.79
CA PRO A 141 16.29 5.64 -13.48
C PRO A 141 15.36 5.04 -12.41
N MET A 142 15.02 5.83 -11.40
CA MET A 142 13.99 5.49 -10.41
C MET A 142 12.63 6.01 -10.88
N LEU A 143 11.63 5.13 -10.93
CA LEU A 143 10.25 5.48 -11.26
C LEU A 143 9.38 5.29 -10.01
N VAL A 144 8.83 6.39 -9.50
CA VAL A 144 7.86 6.38 -8.39
C VAL A 144 6.46 6.44 -8.98
N LEU A 145 5.58 5.55 -8.53
CA LEU A 145 4.19 5.53 -8.99
C LEU A 145 3.38 6.61 -8.25
N GLU A 146 2.85 7.57 -8.98
CA GLU A 146 1.86 8.51 -8.46
C GLU A 146 0.48 7.84 -8.45
N THR A 147 0.01 7.43 -7.27
CA THR A 147 -1.17 6.56 -7.15
C THR A 147 -2.46 7.33 -6.89
N ALA A 148 -2.37 8.61 -6.52
CA ALA A 148 -3.51 9.48 -6.31
C ALA A 148 -3.15 10.95 -6.54
N LEU A 149 -4.17 11.76 -6.84
CA LEU A 149 -4.02 13.22 -6.88
C LEU A 149 -4.00 13.80 -5.46
N PRO A 150 -3.23 14.87 -5.19
CA PRO A 150 -3.19 15.55 -3.89
C PRO A 150 -4.57 15.99 -3.38
N ALA A 151 -5.48 16.38 -4.29
CA ALA A 151 -6.86 16.76 -3.98
C ALA A 151 -7.68 15.68 -3.26
N LYS A 152 -7.25 14.41 -3.29
CA LYS A 152 -7.89 13.33 -2.53
C LYS A 152 -7.54 13.31 -1.04
N PHE A 153 -6.48 14.03 -0.63
CA PHE A 153 -5.92 13.99 0.73
C PHE A 153 -5.55 15.39 1.23
N GLU A 154 -6.45 16.35 1.04
CA GLU A 154 -6.17 17.79 1.19
C GLU A 154 -5.71 18.22 2.58
N ASP A 155 -6.20 17.56 3.63
CA ASP A 155 -5.86 17.94 5.00
C ASP A 155 -4.38 17.72 5.29
N THR A 156 -3.79 16.62 4.82
CA THR A 156 -2.35 16.37 4.95
C THR A 156 -1.54 17.28 4.04
N ILE A 157 -2.04 17.64 2.85
CA ILE A 157 -1.37 18.63 2.00
C ILE A 157 -1.35 20.01 2.69
N ARG A 158 -2.45 20.39 3.32
CA ARG A 158 -2.57 21.65 4.09
C ARG A 158 -1.63 21.66 5.28
N GLU A 159 -1.50 20.55 5.99
CA GLU A 159 -0.54 20.38 7.07
C GLU A 159 0.92 20.47 6.58
N ALA A 160 1.23 19.85 5.44
CA ALA A 160 2.56 19.88 4.87
C ALA A 160 2.95 21.28 4.36
N LEU A 161 2.08 21.94 3.60
CA LEU A 161 2.43 23.12 2.80
C LEU A 161 1.75 24.42 3.27
N GLY A 162 0.85 24.36 4.25
CA GLY A 162 0.07 25.52 4.70
C GLY A 162 -0.99 26.00 3.69
N ARG A 163 -1.27 25.21 2.65
CA ARG A 163 -2.23 25.54 1.58
C ARG A 163 -2.96 24.30 1.06
N LEU A 164 -4.14 24.51 0.50
CA LEU A 164 -4.87 23.45 -0.20
C LEU A 164 -4.17 23.09 -1.53
N PRO A 165 -4.27 21.83 -1.99
CA PRO A 165 -3.84 21.45 -3.33
C PRO A 165 -4.74 22.08 -4.39
N ASP A 166 -4.22 22.19 -5.61
CA ASP A 166 -5.04 22.54 -6.76
C ASP A 166 -6.02 21.40 -7.07
N ARG A 167 -7.25 21.76 -7.45
CA ARG A 167 -8.30 20.82 -7.86
C ARG A 167 -8.53 20.93 -9.37
N PRO A 168 -8.78 19.81 -10.07
CA PRO A 168 -9.29 19.86 -11.43
C PRO A 168 -10.60 20.65 -11.50
N SER A 169 -10.77 21.48 -12.54
CA SER A 169 -11.94 22.36 -12.71
C SER A 169 -13.26 21.59 -12.62
N ASP A 170 -13.31 20.41 -13.21
CA ASP A 170 -14.51 19.59 -13.32
C ASP A 170 -14.93 18.99 -11.96
N LEU A 171 -14.03 19.00 -10.97
CA LEU A 171 -14.26 18.48 -9.63
C LEU A 171 -14.44 19.60 -8.59
N ALA A 172 -14.34 20.88 -8.96
CA ALA A 172 -14.35 22.00 -8.01
C ALA A 172 -15.63 22.10 -7.15
N HIS A 173 -16.73 21.50 -7.60
CA HIS A 173 -18.04 21.58 -6.95
C HIS A 173 -18.62 20.20 -6.60
N ILE A 174 -17.82 19.13 -6.67
CA ILE A 174 -18.31 17.76 -6.51
C ILE A 174 -19.00 17.55 -5.16
N GLU A 175 -18.51 18.20 -4.09
CA GLU A 175 -19.10 18.10 -2.75
C GLU A 175 -20.45 18.82 -2.61
N THR A 176 -20.80 19.72 -3.55
CA THR A 176 -22.07 20.46 -3.54
C THR A 176 -23.18 19.77 -4.33
N LEU A 177 -22.85 18.75 -5.12
CA LEU A 177 -23.83 18.01 -5.93
C LEU A 177 -24.73 17.14 -5.04
N PRO A 178 -26.00 16.91 -5.44
CA PRO A 178 -26.87 15.99 -4.73
C PRO A 178 -26.27 14.58 -4.66
N GLN A 179 -26.17 14.02 -3.46
CA GLN A 179 -25.73 12.64 -3.26
C GLN A 179 -26.94 11.70 -3.28
N ARG A 180 -26.82 10.59 -4.00
CA ARG A 180 -27.80 9.49 -3.98
C ARG A 180 -27.23 8.34 -3.16
N VAL A 181 -27.66 8.24 -1.92
CA VAL A 181 -27.23 7.23 -0.95
C VAL A 181 -28.43 6.65 -0.22
N GLU A 182 -28.38 5.37 0.13
CA GLU A 182 -29.32 4.73 1.04
C GLU A 182 -28.58 4.42 2.33
N VAL A 183 -29.08 4.93 3.47
CA VAL A 183 -28.46 4.67 4.78
C VAL A 183 -29.06 3.40 5.35
N MET A 184 -28.20 2.47 5.77
CA MET A 184 -28.60 1.17 6.30
C MET A 184 -27.79 0.84 7.56
N ASP A 185 -28.40 0.10 8.48
CA ASP A 185 -27.69 -0.46 9.62
C ASP A 185 -26.69 -1.54 9.16
N ALA A 186 -25.72 -1.87 10.02
CA ALA A 186 -24.76 -2.95 9.78
C ALA A 186 -25.41 -4.34 9.92
N ASP A 187 -26.40 -4.63 9.06
CA ASP A 187 -27.19 -5.86 9.04
C ASP A 187 -27.10 -6.57 7.68
N VAL A 188 -26.62 -7.81 7.70
CA VAL A 188 -26.39 -8.61 6.48
C VAL A 188 -27.71 -8.92 5.75
N GLY A 189 -28.80 -9.13 6.48
CA GLY A 189 -30.11 -9.44 5.92
C GLY A 189 -30.72 -8.24 5.19
N ALA A 190 -30.62 -7.05 5.80
CA ALA A 190 -31.07 -5.80 5.22
C ALA A 190 -30.33 -5.50 3.91
N VAL A 191 -28.99 -5.60 3.91
CA VAL A 191 -28.16 -5.38 2.71
C VAL A 191 -28.52 -6.38 1.60
N ARG A 192 -28.69 -7.68 1.94
CA ARG A 192 -29.11 -8.70 0.96
C ARG A 192 -30.47 -8.34 0.34
N ALA A 193 -31.47 -8.05 1.17
CA ALA A 193 -32.82 -7.75 0.71
C ALA A 193 -32.84 -6.50 -0.20
N TYR A 194 -32.04 -5.48 0.13
CA TYR A 194 -31.90 -4.30 -0.72
C TYR A 194 -31.31 -4.65 -2.08
N ILE A 195 -30.24 -5.46 -2.14
CA ILE A 195 -29.65 -5.90 -3.41
C ILE A 195 -30.68 -6.69 -4.23
N GLU A 196 -31.36 -7.66 -3.64
CA GLU A 196 -32.39 -8.47 -4.31
C GLU A 196 -33.52 -7.61 -4.89
N ALA A 197 -33.94 -6.56 -4.18
CA ALA A 197 -34.96 -5.63 -4.66
C ALA A 197 -34.52 -4.73 -5.83
N HIS A 198 -33.21 -4.61 -6.09
CA HIS A 198 -32.63 -3.70 -7.10
C HIS A 198 -31.82 -4.42 -8.18
N CYS A 199 -31.69 -5.74 -8.10
CA CYS A 199 -31.02 -6.59 -9.08
C CYS A 199 -32.04 -7.63 -9.57
N GLY A 200 -32.92 -7.21 -10.50
CA GLY A 200 -33.94 -8.07 -11.12
C GLY A 200 -33.37 -9.27 -11.88
#